data_AF-A0A831T062-F1
#
_entry.id   AF-A0A831T062-F1
#
_cell.length_a   1.000
_cell.length_b   1.000
_cell.length_c   1.000
_cell.angle_alpha   90.00
_cell.angle_beta   90.00
_cell.angle_gamma   90.00
#
_symmetry.space_group_name_H-M   'P 1'
#
loop_
_entity.id
_entity.type
_entity.pdbx_description
1 polymer ?
#
loop_
_entity_poly.entity_id
_entity_poly.type
_entity_poly.pdbx_seq_one_letter_code
_entity_poly.pdbx_strand_id
1 'polypeptide(L)'
;MKVRALSLGLVLLCIVAFASPALTQKATDPLTGTWKGDWGPSATDRNSVVLELKWDGKILTGTVNPGPDAIAIENASFDPKEMKIHFEVNLTARNRRYAVDGLVEKDKMTGRWSRSGRSGDFQLVRANSKEDEALASDRPKLTGLGADERRILEYLLDDWGKDFSVTSIDLAMRALRIRSSDELRFRVGSYIKEHPELHATLRRWGWQTLVLPPDEKLVARAIVNRQRDRQPLPSIAEIARLVGISQKQTKAALAMLERYHILKPDKSAGGVGYVATESRYLNWQPWLDFQFHTVALSDGRIFNTN
;
A
#
# COMPACT_ATOMS: atom_id res chain seq x y z
N MET A 1 87.12 -13.48 -41.30
CA MET A 1 86.38 -13.59 -40.03
C MET A 1 86.13 -12.20 -39.47
N LYS A 2 84.89 -11.97 -38.99
CA LYS A 2 84.35 -10.81 -38.26
C LYS A 2 83.88 -9.60 -39.09
N VAL A 3 82.59 -9.66 -39.40
CA VAL A 3 81.68 -8.56 -39.75
C VAL A 3 81.43 -7.69 -38.51
N ARG A 4 81.29 -6.37 -38.70
CA ARG A 4 80.18 -5.54 -38.15
C ARG A 4 80.29 -4.09 -38.61
N ALA A 5 79.36 -3.71 -39.48
CA ALA A 5 78.98 -2.35 -39.78
C ALA A 5 78.14 -1.77 -38.64
N LEU A 6 78.17 -0.45 -38.44
CA LEU A 6 77.02 0.29 -37.95
C LEU A 6 77.12 1.76 -38.34
N SER A 7 76.12 2.17 -39.11
CA SER A 7 75.98 3.44 -39.80
C SER A 7 75.10 4.42 -39.01
N LEU A 8 75.40 5.69 -39.19
CA LEU A 8 74.62 6.93 -38.96
C LEU A 8 73.09 6.79 -38.80
N GLY A 9 72.54 7.54 -37.84
CA GLY A 9 71.12 7.90 -37.77
C GLY A 9 70.91 9.22 -37.00
N LEU A 10 70.45 10.24 -37.71
CA LEU A 10 70.22 11.63 -37.28
C LEU A 10 68.70 11.88 -37.11
N VAL A 11 68.34 12.87 -36.28
CA VAL A 11 67.12 13.74 -36.34
C VAL A 11 65.91 13.44 -35.41
N LEU A 12 65.47 14.52 -34.75
CA LEU A 12 64.18 14.89 -34.12
C LEU A 12 63.74 14.21 -32.80
N LEU A 13 63.98 14.94 -31.70
CA LEU A 13 63.29 14.76 -30.43
C LEU A 13 62.00 15.61 -30.42
N CYS A 14 60.87 15.02 -30.79
CA CYS A 14 59.55 15.62 -30.62
C CYS A 14 59.14 15.60 -29.14
N ILE A 15 59.16 16.75 -28.47
CA ILE A 15 58.51 16.94 -27.16
C ILE A 15 57.00 17.01 -27.42
N VAL A 16 56.33 15.86 -27.37
CA VAL A 16 54.87 15.80 -27.26
C VAL A 16 54.51 16.02 -25.80
N ALA A 17 54.06 17.23 -25.48
CA ALA A 17 53.35 17.50 -24.24
C ALA A 17 52.08 16.65 -24.23
N PHE A 18 52.09 15.57 -23.45
CA PHE A 18 50.88 14.84 -23.08
C PHE A 18 50.04 15.76 -22.19
N ALA A 19 49.21 16.60 -22.82
CA ALA A 19 48.02 17.12 -22.18
C ALA A 19 47.07 15.93 -22.00
N SER A 20 47.17 15.24 -20.87
CA SER A 20 46.19 14.24 -20.48
C SER A 20 44.81 14.92 -20.47
N PRO A 21 43.84 14.51 -21.29
CA PRO A 21 42.47 14.89 -21.03
C PRO A 21 42.14 14.33 -19.65
N ALA A 22 41.90 15.22 -18.68
CA ALA A 22 41.23 14.85 -17.45
C ALA A 22 39.87 14.29 -17.87
N LEU A 23 39.81 12.96 -18.02
CA LEU A 23 38.56 12.21 -18.00
C LEU A 23 37.92 12.60 -16.68
N THR A 24 36.98 13.52 -16.75
CA THR A 24 36.06 13.79 -15.66
C THR A 24 35.34 12.46 -15.49
N GLN A 25 35.79 11.66 -14.53
CA GLN A 25 35.07 10.46 -14.11
C GLN A 25 33.70 11.00 -13.72
N LYS A 26 32.68 10.80 -14.58
CA LYS A 26 31.29 10.99 -14.17
C LYS A 26 31.15 10.05 -12.97
N ALA A 27 31.16 10.63 -11.76
CA ALA A 27 30.82 9.89 -10.57
C ALA A 27 29.50 9.20 -10.89
N THR A 28 29.50 7.86 -10.85
CA THR A 28 28.30 7.07 -11.08
C THR A 28 27.23 7.63 -10.16
N ASP A 29 26.15 8.14 -10.73
CA ASP A 29 25.07 8.76 -9.97
C ASP A 29 24.52 7.76 -8.95
N PRO A 30 24.80 7.94 -7.66
CA PRO A 30 24.49 6.93 -6.66
C PRO A 30 23.08 7.11 -6.12
N LEU A 31 22.33 8.14 -6.54
CA LEU A 31 21.14 8.57 -5.82
C LEU A 31 19.92 8.76 -6.73
N THR A 32 20.10 9.20 -7.97
CA THR A 32 18.98 9.37 -8.89
C THR A 32 18.23 8.07 -9.13
N GLY A 33 16.91 8.17 -9.12
CA GLY A 33 16.01 7.06 -9.39
C GLY A 33 14.86 6.99 -8.40
N THR A 34 14.06 5.95 -8.58
CA THR A 34 12.95 5.64 -7.69
C THR A 34 13.42 4.71 -6.58
N TRP A 35 13.05 5.01 -5.35
CA TRP A 35 13.34 4.22 -4.16
C TRP A 35 12.02 3.81 -3.52
N LYS A 36 11.87 2.54 -3.15
CA LYS A 36 10.64 2.00 -2.56
C LYS A 36 10.97 1.29 -1.26
N GLY A 37 10.08 1.39 -0.28
CA GLY A 37 10.22 0.62 0.95
C GLY A 37 9.24 1.09 2.01
N ASP A 38 9.66 1.09 3.26
CA ASP A 38 8.81 1.45 4.39
C ASP A 38 9.52 2.29 5.46
N TRP A 39 8.70 2.96 6.27
CA TRP A 39 9.13 3.79 7.38
C TRP A 39 8.13 3.72 8.54
N GLY A 40 8.59 3.94 9.76
CA GLY A 40 7.71 3.93 10.92
C GLY A 40 8.43 3.91 12.27
N PRO A 41 7.72 4.13 13.39
CA PRO A 41 8.33 4.19 14.72
C PRO A 41 8.71 2.81 15.28
N SER A 42 8.17 1.72 14.72
CA SER A 42 8.44 0.35 15.16
C SER A 42 8.21 -0.65 14.03
N ALA A 43 8.62 -1.91 14.22
CA ALA A 43 8.40 -3.00 13.27
C ALA A 43 6.92 -3.33 13.02
N THR A 44 6.01 -2.97 13.95
CA THR A 44 4.57 -3.24 13.85
C THR A 44 3.76 -2.06 13.34
N ASP A 45 4.36 -0.87 13.23
CA ASP A 45 3.76 0.36 12.69
C ASP A 45 4.63 0.83 11.52
N ARG A 46 4.53 0.14 10.38
CA ARG A 46 5.25 0.46 9.14
C ARG A 46 4.30 1.00 8.09
N ASN A 47 4.75 2.01 7.37
CA ASN A 47 4.04 2.67 6.29
C ASN A 47 4.89 2.60 5.02
N SER A 48 4.30 2.21 3.90
CA SER A 48 5.02 2.20 2.62
C SER A 48 5.33 3.62 2.16
N VAL A 49 6.43 3.79 1.46
CA VAL A 49 6.86 5.07 0.88
C VAL A 49 7.61 4.84 -0.42
N VAL A 50 7.43 5.76 -1.36
CA VAL A 50 8.19 5.85 -2.60
C VAL A 50 8.88 7.20 -2.63
N LEU A 51 10.18 7.23 -2.91
CA LEU A 51 10.90 8.47 -3.21
C LEU A 51 11.27 8.48 -4.68
N GLU A 52 11.12 9.62 -5.33
CA GLU A 52 11.76 9.89 -6.61
C GLU A 52 12.83 10.94 -6.38
N LEU A 53 14.09 10.55 -6.56
CA LEU A 53 15.25 11.40 -6.29
C LEU A 53 15.98 11.72 -7.58
N LYS A 54 16.54 12.93 -7.63
CA LYS A 54 17.42 13.38 -8.70
C LYS A 54 18.60 14.14 -8.11
N TRP A 55 19.79 13.66 -8.45
CA TRP A 55 21.08 14.22 -8.07
C TRP A 55 21.87 14.60 -9.31
N ASP A 56 22.30 15.86 -9.40
CA ASP A 56 23.06 16.36 -10.56
C ASP A 56 24.58 16.42 -10.30
N GLY A 57 25.04 15.92 -9.15
CA GLY A 57 26.42 16.07 -8.67
C GLY A 57 26.60 17.20 -7.66
N LYS A 58 25.58 18.05 -7.46
CA LYS A 58 25.63 19.19 -6.52
C LYS A 58 24.31 19.43 -5.78
N ILE A 59 23.18 19.29 -6.45
CA ILE A 59 21.85 19.57 -5.93
C ILE A 59 21.04 18.28 -5.90
N LEU A 60 20.46 18.00 -4.73
CA LEU A 60 19.51 16.92 -4.54
C LEU A 60 18.10 17.51 -4.61
N THR A 61 17.27 16.93 -5.47
CA THR A 61 15.85 17.24 -5.57
C THR A 61 15.06 15.95 -5.54
N GLY A 62 13.76 16.04 -5.24
CA GLY A 62 12.90 14.87 -5.30
C GLY A 62 11.53 15.09 -4.69
N THR A 63 10.75 14.01 -4.70
CA THR A 63 9.40 13.97 -4.16
C THR A 63 9.18 12.69 -3.37
N VAL A 64 8.38 12.80 -2.31
CA VAL A 64 7.82 11.68 -1.57
C VAL A 64 6.45 11.34 -2.15
N ASN A 65 6.21 10.05 -2.40
CA ASN A 65 4.99 9.48 -2.97
C ASN A 65 4.54 10.24 -4.23
N PRO A 66 5.30 10.14 -5.35
CA PRO A 66 4.99 10.86 -6.58
C PRO A 66 3.58 10.55 -7.09
N GLY A 67 2.88 11.59 -7.55
CA GLY A 67 1.46 11.56 -7.91
C GLY A 67 0.80 12.94 -7.69
N PRO A 68 -0.53 13.06 -7.82
CA PRO A 68 -1.25 14.33 -7.59
C PRO A 68 -1.00 14.95 -6.21
N ASP A 69 -0.71 14.11 -5.21
CA ASP A 69 -0.43 14.50 -3.82
C ASP A 69 1.07 14.41 -3.46
N ALA A 70 1.96 14.48 -4.46
CA ALA A 70 3.39 14.43 -4.25
C ALA A 70 3.86 15.50 -3.26
N ILE A 71 4.69 15.10 -2.30
CA ILE A 71 5.26 16.03 -1.32
C ILE A 71 6.69 16.35 -1.74
N ALA A 72 6.97 17.62 -2.01
CA ALA A 72 8.31 18.06 -2.36
C ALA A 72 9.29 17.84 -1.20
N ILE A 73 10.50 17.41 -1.55
CA ILE A 73 11.62 17.34 -0.62
C ILE A 73 12.22 18.74 -0.46
N GLU A 74 12.44 19.16 0.78
CA GLU A 74 13.04 20.45 1.16
C GLU A 74 14.40 20.23 1.83
N ASN A 75 15.25 21.26 1.84
CA ASN A 75 16.54 21.28 2.54
C ASN A 75 17.41 20.02 2.30
N ALA A 76 17.38 19.51 1.07
CA ALA A 76 18.02 18.27 0.71
C ALA A 76 19.53 18.44 0.52
N SER A 77 20.31 17.50 1.05
CA SER A 77 21.75 17.42 0.84
C SER A 77 22.20 15.97 0.73
N PHE A 78 23.28 15.76 -0.02
CA PHE A 78 23.90 14.45 -0.18
C PHE A 78 25.42 14.60 -0.14
N ASP A 79 26.07 13.86 0.74
CA ASP A 79 27.52 13.72 0.80
C ASP A 79 27.92 12.45 0.03
N PRO A 80 28.48 12.55 -1.19
CA PRO A 80 28.88 11.39 -1.98
C PRO A 80 30.12 10.66 -1.43
N LYS A 81 30.87 11.24 -0.49
CA LYS A 81 32.03 10.59 0.14
C LYS A 81 31.58 9.73 1.32
N GLU A 82 30.68 10.26 2.13
CA GLU A 82 30.13 9.55 3.29
C GLU A 82 28.86 8.75 2.95
N MET A 83 28.33 8.92 1.75
CA MET A 83 27.05 8.39 1.27
C MET A 83 25.86 8.75 2.17
N LYS A 84 25.95 9.91 2.84
CA LYS A 84 24.91 10.39 3.75
C LYS A 84 23.94 11.29 3.01
N ILE A 85 22.65 11.05 3.22
CA ILE A 85 21.57 11.88 2.71
C ILE A 85 20.85 12.53 3.89
N HIS A 86 20.54 13.82 3.73
CA HIS A 86 19.63 14.53 4.62
C HIS A 86 18.57 15.23 3.80
N PHE A 87 17.33 15.22 4.27
CA PHE A 87 16.29 16.08 3.72
C PHE A 87 15.13 16.26 4.69
N GLU A 88 14.28 17.22 4.36
CA GLU A 88 13.07 17.49 5.11
C GLU A 88 11.82 17.37 4.24
N VAL A 89 10.70 17.12 4.90
CA VAL A 89 9.40 16.99 4.25
C VAL A 89 8.37 17.75 5.08
N ASN A 90 7.64 18.64 4.43
CA ASN A 90 6.59 19.43 5.07
C ASN A 90 5.21 18.97 4.61
N LEU A 91 4.43 18.37 5.51
CA LEU A 91 3.03 18.02 5.29
C LEU A 91 2.13 19.16 5.78
N THR A 92 1.95 20.17 4.92
CA THR A 92 1.21 21.40 5.23
C THR A 92 -0.21 21.12 5.73
N ALA A 93 -0.94 20.20 5.09
CA ALA A 93 -2.31 19.83 5.48
C ALA A 93 -2.41 19.28 6.91
N ARG A 94 -1.30 18.77 7.48
CA ARG A 94 -1.26 18.18 8.83
C ARG A 94 -0.37 18.96 9.78
N ASN A 95 0.19 20.10 9.34
CA ASN A 95 1.20 20.88 10.05
C ASN A 95 2.32 20.02 10.66
N ARG A 96 2.92 19.14 9.84
CA ARG A 96 3.99 18.23 10.29
C ARG A 96 5.22 18.40 9.43
N ARG A 97 6.35 18.68 10.08
CA ARG A 97 7.68 18.67 9.47
C ARG A 97 8.44 17.43 9.91
N TYR A 98 9.05 16.75 8.96
CA TYR A 98 9.90 15.59 9.17
C TYR A 98 11.32 15.95 8.76
N ALA A 99 12.29 15.57 9.59
CA ALA A 99 13.71 15.55 9.22
C ALA A 99 14.12 14.09 9.00
N VAL A 100 14.80 13.82 7.89
CA VAL A 100 15.19 12.48 7.45
C VAL A 100 16.69 12.46 7.25
N ASP A 101 17.36 11.53 7.93
CA ASP A 101 18.80 11.30 7.83
C ASP A 101 19.03 9.85 7.44
N GLY A 102 19.82 9.61 6.40
CA GLY A 102 20.06 8.27 5.88
C GLY A 102 21.46 8.01 5.37
N LEU A 103 21.72 6.74 5.14
CA LEU A 103 22.91 6.20 4.51
C LEU A 103 22.50 5.45 3.24
N VAL A 104 23.21 5.71 2.14
CA VAL A 104 23.00 5.07 0.85
C VAL A 104 24.10 4.04 0.62
N GLU A 105 23.73 2.78 0.46
CA GLU A 105 24.65 1.68 0.16
C GLU A 105 24.17 0.95 -1.08
N LYS A 106 24.76 1.27 -2.24
CA LYS A 106 24.38 0.73 -3.56
C LYS A 106 22.90 0.98 -3.87
N ASP A 107 22.08 -0.07 -3.76
CA ASP A 107 20.64 -0.07 -4.04
C ASP A 107 19.82 -0.10 -2.75
N LYS A 108 20.43 0.13 -1.58
CA LYS A 108 19.75 0.23 -0.30
C LYS A 108 19.93 1.62 0.30
N MET A 109 18.87 2.15 0.89
CA MET A 109 18.90 3.37 1.68
C MET A 109 18.24 3.09 3.03
N THR A 110 18.96 3.33 4.12
CA THR A 110 18.43 3.15 5.49
C THR A 110 18.67 4.39 6.30
N GLY A 111 17.87 4.60 7.33
CA GLY A 111 18.07 5.76 8.17
C GLY A 111 16.99 5.98 9.20
N ARG A 112 16.94 7.21 9.68
CA ARG A 112 16.00 7.66 10.68
C ARG A 112 15.20 8.84 10.18
N TRP A 113 13.97 8.92 10.67
CA TRP A 113 13.15 10.12 10.55
C TRP A 113 12.79 10.62 11.93
N SER A 114 12.58 11.92 12.05
CA SER A 114 12.14 12.55 13.29
C SER A 114 11.16 13.69 13.02
N ARG A 115 10.26 13.91 13.99
CA ARG A 115 9.36 15.07 14.10
C ARG A 115 9.12 15.37 15.58
N SER A 116 8.46 16.48 15.88
CA SER A 116 8.15 16.87 17.26
C SER A 116 7.52 15.71 18.06
N GLY A 117 8.28 15.19 19.03
CA GLY A 117 7.88 14.10 19.93
C GLY A 117 7.80 12.68 19.33
N ARG A 118 8.21 12.45 18.08
CA ARG A 118 8.19 11.10 17.48
C ARG A 118 9.32 10.87 16.49
N SER A 119 9.90 9.69 16.51
CA SER A 119 10.92 9.27 15.55
C SER A 119 10.73 7.81 15.16
N GLY A 120 11.46 7.38 14.15
CA GLY A 120 11.53 5.98 13.75
C GLY A 120 12.64 5.76 12.75
N ASP A 121 12.62 4.60 12.13
CA ASP A 121 13.53 4.25 11.05
C ASP A 121 12.81 4.15 9.70
N PHE A 122 13.60 4.05 8.64
CA PHE A 122 13.14 3.70 7.31
C PHE A 122 14.14 2.76 6.62
N GLN A 123 13.64 1.98 5.68
CA GLN A 123 14.45 1.15 4.79
C GLN A 123 13.85 1.17 3.39
N LEU A 124 14.64 1.59 2.41
CA LEU A 124 14.27 1.67 1.01
C LEU A 124 15.26 0.87 0.16
N VAL A 125 14.77 0.38 -0.98
CA VAL A 125 15.56 -0.23 -2.04
C VAL A 125 15.35 0.54 -3.34
N ARG A 126 16.39 0.63 -4.18
CA ARG A 126 16.28 1.23 -5.50
C ARG A 126 15.38 0.34 -6.36
N ALA A 127 14.40 0.95 -7.03
CA ALA A 127 13.57 0.26 -7.98
C ALA A 127 14.42 -0.09 -9.21
N ASN A 128 14.90 -1.34 -9.27
CA ASN A 128 15.56 -1.91 -10.43
C ASN A 128 14.59 -2.87 -11.13
N SER A 129 14.55 -2.87 -12.47
CA SER A 129 13.62 -3.68 -13.26
C SER A 129 13.69 -5.19 -13.01
N LYS A 130 14.80 -5.70 -12.45
CA LYS A 130 14.96 -7.11 -12.03
C LYS A 130 14.54 -7.39 -10.58
N GLU A 131 14.51 -6.38 -9.71
CA GLU A 131 14.02 -6.50 -8.32
C GLU A 131 12.55 -6.13 -8.18
N ASP A 132 11.99 -5.33 -9.10
CA ASP A 132 10.53 -5.25 -9.26
C ASP A 132 9.94 -6.60 -9.73
N GLU A 133 10.70 -7.41 -10.50
CA GLU A 133 10.39 -8.83 -10.76
C GLU A 133 10.57 -9.72 -9.53
N ALA A 134 11.51 -9.42 -8.63
CA ALA A 134 11.71 -10.14 -7.37
C ALA A 134 10.67 -9.76 -6.29
N LEU A 135 10.21 -8.52 -6.23
CA LEU A 135 9.04 -8.09 -5.44
C LEU A 135 7.74 -8.63 -6.04
N ALA A 136 7.68 -8.83 -7.36
CA ALA A 136 6.62 -9.62 -7.99
C ALA A 136 6.71 -11.11 -7.64
N SER A 137 7.91 -11.62 -7.29
CA SER A 137 8.11 -13.01 -6.84
C SER A 137 7.66 -13.26 -5.39
N ASP A 138 7.49 -12.19 -4.61
CA ASP A 138 6.92 -12.22 -3.24
C ASP A 138 5.41 -11.90 -3.23
N ARG A 139 4.77 -11.78 -4.41
CA ARG A 139 3.31 -11.74 -4.48
C ARG A 139 2.76 -13.04 -3.93
N PRO A 140 1.76 -12.98 -3.03
CA PRO A 140 1.18 -14.19 -2.47
C PRO A 140 0.63 -15.07 -3.58
N LYS A 141 1.00 -16.36 -3.55
CA LYS A 141 0.51 -17.33 -4.52
C LYS A 141 -0.99 -17.55 -4.29
N LEU A 142 -1.79 -17.06 -5.22
CA LEU A 142 -3.24 -17.19 -5.22
C LEU A 142 -3.69 -18.60 -5.64
N THR A 143 -3.50 -19.60 -4.78
CA THR A 143 -3.86 -21.00 -5.06
C THR A 143 -5.36 -21.25 -4.86
N GLY A 144 -5.93 -22.25 -5.56
CA GLY A 144 -7.33 -22.68 -5.36
C GLY A 144 -8.41 -21.75 -5.94
N LEU A 145 -8.03 -20.64 -6.59
CA LEU A 145 -8.95 -19.63 -7.11
C LEU A 145 -9.22 -19.78 -8.61
N GLY A 146 -10.48 -19.62 -8.99
CA GLY A 146 -10.93 -19.49 -10.37
C GLY A 146 -10.43 -18.19 -11.04
N ALA A 147 -10.64 -18.08 -12.36
CA ALA A 147 -10.08 -16.98 -13.14
C ALA A 147 -10.56 -15.59 -12.67
N ASP A 148 -11.87 -15.41 -12.47
CA ASP A 148 -12.41 -14.12 -12.03
C ASP A 148 -12.05 -13.80 -10.57
N GLU A 149 -12.03 -14.80 -9.69
CA GLU A 149 -11.61 -14.63 -8.29
C GLU A 149 -10.17 -14.15 -8.20
N ARG A 150 -9.28 -14.77 -9.00
CA ARG A 150 -7.88 -14.39 -9.12
C ARG A 150 -7.73 -12.97 -9.65
N ARG A 151 -8.43 -12.61 -10.73
CA ARG A 151 -8.39 -11.25 -11.29
C ARG A 151 -8.83 -10.18 -10.29
N ILE A 152 -9.88 -10.47 -9.52
CA ILE A 152 -10.35 -9.56 -8.47
C ILE A 152 -9.27 -9.38 -7.39
N LEU A 153 -8.68 -10.48 -6.92
CA LEU A 153 -7.64 -10.43 -5.88
C LEU A 153 -6.37 -9.73 -6.37
N GLU A 154 -5.93 -10.01 -7.60
CA GLU A 154 -4.79 -9.31 -8.21
C GLU A 154 -5.04 -7.80 -8.28
N TYR A 155 -6.23 -7.39 -8.74
CA TYR A 155 -6.61 -5.98 -8.76
C TYR A 155 -6.59 -5.37 -7.35
N LEU A 156 -7.16 -6.06 -6.35
CA LEU A 156 -7.19 -5.57 -4.97
C LEU A 156 -5.78 -5.44 -4.37
N LEU A 157 -4.90 -6.43 -4.60
CA LEU A 157 -3.52 -6.40 -4.13
C LEU A 157 -2.70 -5.31 -4.81
N ASP A 158 -2.97 -5.06 -6.09
CA ASP A 158 -2.35 -3.95 -6.80
C ASP A 158 -2.92 -2.60 -6.37
N ASP A 159 -4.19 -2.52 -5.96
CA ASP A 159 -4.83 -1.26 -5.61
C ASP A 159 -4.54 -0.85 -4.18
N TRP A 160 -4.63 -1.77 -3.21
CA TRP A 160 -4.60 -1.45 -1.78
C TRP A 160 -3.34 -0.70 -1.33
N GLY A 161 -3.55 0.35 -0.53
CA GLY A 161 -2.48 1.18 0.01
C GLY A 161 -2.01 2.29 -0.93
N LYS A 162 -2.24 2.20 -2.24
CA LYS A 162 -2.04 3.32 -3.17
C LYS A 162 -3.04 4.42 -2.86
N ASP A 163 -2.58 5.65 -2.66
CA ASP A 163 -3.44 6.79 -2.32
C ASP A 163 -4.33 6.52 -1.09
N PHE A 164 -3.80 5.75 -0.13
CA PHE A 164 -4.55 5.29 1.05
C PHE A 164 -5.80 4.47 0.72
N SER A 165 -5.80 3.77 -0.42
CA SER A 165 -6.94 2.97 -0.84
C SER A 165 -7.17 1.74 0.06
N VAL A 166 -8.45 1.45 0.22
CA VAL A 166 -9.04 0.39 1.04
C VAL A 166 -10.19 -0.25 0.22
N THR A 167 -9.95 -0.44 -1.07
CA THR A 167 -10.95 -0.84 -2.08
C THR A 167 -11.68 -2.12 -1.71
N SER A 168 -13.00 -2.07 -1.83
CA SER A 168 -13.89 -3.21 -1.57
C SER A 168 -14.00 -4.13 -2.78
N ILE A 169 -14.43 -5.38 -2.55
CA ILE A 169 -14.63 -6.36 -3.63
C ILE A 169 -15.59 -5.83 -4.69
N ASP A 170 -16.69 -5.17 -4.31
CA ASP A 170 -17.68 -4.69 -5.27
C ASP A 170 -17.14 -3.57 -6.17
N LEU A 171 -16.25 -2.71 -5.65
CA LEU A 171 -15.53 -1.72 -6.46
C LEU A 171 -14.54 -2.40 -7.42
N ALA A 172 -13.79 -3.39 -6.96
CA ALA A 172 -12.88 -4.15 -7.82
C ALA A 172 -13.63 -4.88 -8.95
N MET A 173 -14.75 -5.55 -8.64
CA MET A 173 -15.59 -6.19 -9.65
C MET A 173 -16.11 -5.17 -10.67
N ARG A 174 -16.54 -3.99 -10.22
CA ARG A 174 -17.01 -2.91 -11.10
C ARG A 174 -15.90 -2.39 -12.01
N ALA A 175 -14.71 -2.14 -11.46
CA ALA A 175 -13.55 -1.68 -12.23
C ALA A 175 -13.14 -2.70 -13.30
N LEU A 176 -13.16 -3.99 -12.96
CA LEU A 176 -12.85 -5.09 -13.87
C LEU A 176 -14.00 -5.46 -14.84
N ARG A 177 -15.16 -4.80 -14.72
CA ARG A 177 -16.40 -5.12 -15.46
C ARG A 177 -16.82 -6.59 -15.30
N ILE A 178 -16.51 -7.18 -14.15
CA ILE A 178 -16.94 -8.53 -13.79
C ILE A 178 -18.37 -8.46 -13.26
N ARG A 179 -19.23 -9.33 -13.76
CA ARG A 179 -20.64 -9.38 -13.33
C ARG A 179 -20.70 -9.67 -11.82
N SER A 180 -21.34 -8.76 -11.09
CA SER A 180 -21.55 -8.94 -9.65
C SER A 180 -22.39 -10.17 -9.35
N SER A 181 -21.94 -11.00 -8.41
CA SER A 181 -22.72 -12.10 -7.84
C SER A 181 -22.31 -12.33 -6.39
N ASP A 182 -23.29 -12.69 -5.54
CA ASP A 182 -23.03 -12.99 -4.13
C ASP A 182 -22.11 -14.20 -3.97
N GLU A 183 -22.18 -15.18 -4.86
CA GLU A 183 -21.32 -16.37 -4.79
C GLU A 183 -19.86 -16.06 -5.12
N LEU A 184 -19.61 -15.23 -6.13
CA LEU A 184 -18.25 -14.80 -6.45
C LEU A 184 -17.68 -13.92 -5.35
N ARG A 185 -18.46 -12.95 -4.84
CA ARG A 185 -18.05 -12.12 -3.69
C ARG A 185 -17.81 -12.97 -2.45
N PHE A 186 -18.65 -13.97 -2.20
CA PHE A 186 -18.46 -14.91 -1.10
C PHE A 186 -17.13 -15.63 -1.20
N ARG A 187 -16.84 -16.26 -2.35
CA ARG A 187 -15.59 -17.01 -2.56
C ARG A 187 -14.35 -16.15 -2.42
N VAL A 188 -14.32 -14.96 -3.04
CA VAL A 188 -13.21 -14.00 -2.88
C VAL A 188 -13.10 -13.54 -1.42
N GLY A 189 -14.22 -13.18 -0.79
CA GLY A 189 -14.21 -12.71 0.59
C GLY A 189 -13.80 -13.75 1.61
N SER A 190 -14.19 -15.02 1.41
CA SER A 190 -13.76 -16.15 2.23
C SER A 190 -12.26 -16.39 2.09
N TYR A 191 -11.73 -16.33 0.87
CA TYR A 191 -10.28 -16.38 0.64
C TYR A 191 -9.56 -15.25 1.38
N ILE A 192 -10.02 -14.01 1.25
CA ILE A 192 -9.44 -12.87 1.98
C ILE A 192 -9.48 -13.06 3.50
N LYS A 193 -10.58 -13.59 4.03
CA LYS A 193 -10.76 -13.87 5.45
C LYS A 193 -9.77 -14.92 5.96
N GLU A 194 -9.50 -15.95 5.16
CA GLU A 194 -8.58 -17.04 5.48
C GLU A 194 -7.11 -16.66 5.28
N HIS A 195 -6.85 -15.61 4.48
CA HIS A 195 -5.51 -15.16 4.10
C HIS A 195 -5.25 -13.69 4.50
N PRO A 196 -5.24 -13.33 5.79
CA PRO A 196 -4.92 -11.96 6.23
C PRO A 196 -3.47 -11.53 5.95
N GLU A 197 -2.59 -12.47 5.63
CA GLU A 197 -1.20 -12.22 5.23
C GLU A 197 -1.07 -11.51 3.88
N LEU A 198 -2.07 -11.62 3.00
CA LEU A 198 -1.99 -11.13 1.61
C LEU A 198 -1.62 -9.64 1.50
N HIS A 199 -2.07 -8.81 2.46
CA HIS A 199 -1.79 -7.37 2.42
C HIS A 199 -1.86 -6.71 3.80
N ALA A 200 -1.06 -5.66 4.02
CA ALA A 200 -1.08 -4.90 5.27
C ALA A 200 -2.45 -4.22 5.54
N THR A 201 -3.17 -3.81 4.49
CA THR A 201 -4.53 -3.26 4.56
C THR A 201 -5.49 -4.23 5.27
N LEU A 202 -5.36 -5.54 5.03
CA LEU A 202 -6.19 -6.56 5.68
C LEU A 202 -5.93 -6.64 7.17
N ARG A 203 -4.66 -6.64 7.56
CA ARG A 203 -4.26 -6.69 8.97
C ARG A 203 -4.66 -5.42 9.71
N ARG A 204 -4.60 -4.27 9.04
CA ARG A 204 -4.93 -2.96 9.60
C ARG A 204 -6.42 -2.77 9.80
N TRP A 205 -7.24 -3.13 8.81
CA TRP A 205 -8.67 -2.77 8.79
C TRP A 205 -9.62 -3.95 8.99
N GLY A 206 -9.12 -5.19 8.95
CA GLY A 206 -9.93 -6.39 8.99
C GLY A 206 -10.60 -6.69 7.65
N TRP A 207 -10.83 -7.98 7.37
CA TRP A 207 -11.44 -8.43 6.12
C TRP A 207 -12.89 -7.93 5.96
N GLN A 208 -13.63 -7.76 7.07
CA GLN A 208 -15.03 -7.32 7.04
C GLN A 208 -15.18 -5.95 6.36
N THR A 209 -14.18 -5.09 6.51
CA THR A 209 -14.13 -3.77 5.89
C THR A 209 -14.17 -3.84 4.36
N LEU A 210 -13.48 -4.82 3.78
CA LEU A 210 -13.24 -4.94 2.34
C LEU A 210 -14.27 -5.84 1.65
N VAL A 211 -14.87 -6.76 2.43
CA VAL A 211 -15.72 -7.83 1.92
C VAL A 211 -17.21 -7.50 2.04
N LEU A 212 -17.61 -6.79 3.11
CA LEU A 212 -19.01 -6.46 3.33
C LEU A 212 -19.38 -5.13 2.65
N PRO A 213 -20.42 -5.10 1.80
CA PRO A 213 -20.99 -3.86 1.29
C PRO A 213 -21.61 -3.04 2.43
N PRO A 214 -21.83 -1.72 2.22
CA PRO A 214 -22.41 -0.83 3.23
C PRO A 214 -23.71 -1.36 3.85
N ASP A 215 -24.62 -1.88 3.03
CA ASP A 215 -25.92 -2.37 3.49
C ASP A 215 -25.79 -3.57 4.44
N GLU A 216 -24.90 -4.52 4.15
CA GLU A 216 -24.64 -5.66 5.04
C GLU A 216 -24.05 -5.21 6.38
N LYS A 217 -23.14 -4.24 6.34
CA LYS A 217 -22.58 -3.64 7.56
C LYS A 217 -23.68 -3.00 8.41
N LEU A 218 -24.60 -2.25 7.78
CA LEU A 218 -25.70 -1.57 8.47
C LEU A 218 -26.73 -2.55 9.04
N VAL A 219 -27.10 -3.58 8.27
CA VAL A 219 -27.96 -4.68 8.73
C VAL A 219 -27.37 -5.34 9.97
N ALA A 220 -26.08 -5.70 9.91
CA ALA A 220 -25.43 -6.37 11.01
C ALA A 220 -25.33 -5.46 12.26
N ARG A 221 -25.03 -4.17 12.07
CA ARG A 221 -25.00 -3.16 13.15
C ARG A 221 -26.37 -2.99 13.82
N ALA A 222 -27.46 -3.01 13.06
CA ALA A 222 -28.82 -2.89 13.61
C ALA A 222 -29.14 -4.04 14.60
N ILE A 223 -28.63 -5.23 14.33
CA ILE A 223 -28.83 -6.42 15.17
C ILE A 223 -27.88 -6.41 16.36
N VAL A 224 -26.59 -6.23 16.08
CA VAL A 224 -25.52 -6.27 17.09
C VAL A 224 -25.71 -5.21 18.17
N ASN A 225 -26.07 -3.97 17.80
CA ASN A 225 -26.28 -2.92 18.78
C ASN A 225 -27.44 -3.27 19.74
N ARG A 226 -28.55 -3.79 19.21
CA ARG A 226 -29.70 -4.21 20.03
C ARG A 226 -29.31 -5.33 20.97
N GLN A 227 -28.56 -6.32 20.48
CA GLN A 227 -28.09 -7.42 21.32
C GLN A 227 -27.12 -6.95 22.41
N ARG A 228 -26.14 -6.11 22.06
CA ARG A 228 -25.18 -5.53 23.01
C ARG A 228 -25.88 -4.73 24.11
N ASP A 229 -26.86 -3.92 23.71
CA ASP A 229 -27.58 -3.02 24.60
C ASP A 229 -28.79 -3.71 25.29
N ARG A 230 -28.91 -5.04 25.12
CA ARG A 230 -29.98 -5.89 25.69
C ARG A 230 -31.40 -5.41 25.35
N GLN A 231 -31.56 -4.84 24.16
CA GLN A 231 -32.84 -4.41 23.62
C GLN A 231 -33.46 -5.50 22.73
N PRO A 232 -34.80 -5.47 22.52
CA PRO A 232 -35.44 -6.36 21.57
C PRO A 232 -34.82 -6.25 20.17
N LEU A 233 -34.56 -7.41 19.56
CA LEU A 233 -34.03 -7.48 18.20
C LEU A 233 -35.06 -6.91 17.22
N PRO A 234 -34.60 -6.15 16.20
CA PRO A 234 -35.50 -5.55 15.23
C PRO A 234 -36.07 -6.65 14.31
N SER A 235 -37.27 -6.45 13.80
CA SER A 235 -37.86 -7.24 12.72
C SER A 235 -37.19 -6.95 11.38
N ILE A 236 -37.42 -7.82 10.38
CA ILE A 236 -36.95 -7.60 9.00
C ILE A 236 -37.44 -6.26 8.44
N ALA A 237 -38.70 -5.88 8.71
CA ALA A 237 -39.28 -4.64 8.23
C ALA A 237 -38.63 -3.40 8.89
N GLU A 238 -38.31 -3.47 10.17
CA GLU A 238 -37.61 -2.40 10.87
C GLU A 238 -36.18 -2.23 10.37
N ILE A 239 -35.44 -3.32 10.16
CA ILE A 239 -34.09 -3.27 9.57
C ILE A 239 -34.16 -2.65 8.17
N ALA A 240 -35.06 -3.14 7.30
CA ALA A 240 -35.25 -2.63 5.95
C ALA A 240 -35.44 -1.09 5.94
N ARG A 241 -36.30 -0.59 6.84
CA ARG A 241 -36.54 0.85 7.01
C ARG A 241 -35.33 1.61 7.56
N LEU A 242 -34.62 1.05 8.55
CA LEU A 242 -33.43 1.69 9.16
C LEU A 242 -32.26 1.80 8.18
N VAL A 243 -32.09 0.80 7.32
CA VAL A 243 -30.99 0.73 6.35
C VAL A 243 -31.36 1.43 5.03
N GLY A 244 -32.65 1.54 4.70
CA GLY A 244 -33.10 2.13 3.43
C GLY A 244 -33.10 1.13 2.27
N ILE A 245 -33.26 -0.17 2.55
CA ILE A 245 -33.28 -1.25 1.56
C ILE A 245 -34.59 -2.03 1.64
N SER A 246 -34.89 -2.86 0.63
CA SER A 246 -36.06 -3.74 0.65
C SER A 246 -35.92 -4.86 1.70
N GLN A 247 -37.05 -5.43 2.12
CA GLN A 247 -37.04 -6.63 2.96
C GLN A 247 -36.37 -7.84 2.26
N LYS A 248 -36.45 -7.91 0.93
CA LYS A 248 -35.74 -8.93 0.13
C LYS A 248 -34.22 -8.76 0.24
N GLN A 249 -33.72 -7.54 0.08
CA GLN A 249 -32.29 -7.23 0.26
C GLN A 249 -31.85 -7.46 1.71
N THR A 250 -32.70 -7.15 2.69
CA THR A 250 -32.43 -7.45 4.11
C THR A 250 -32.23 -8.95 4.33
N LYS A 251 -33.10 -9.80 3.76
CA LYS A 251 -32.95 -11.26 3.84
C LYS A 251 -31.68 -11.76 3.15
N ALA A 252 -31.31 -11.20 2.00
CA ALA A 252 -30.07 -11.54 1.31
C ALA A 252 -28.83 -11.16 2.14
N ALA A 253 -28.83 -9.96 2.75
CA ALA A 253 -27.77 -9.52 3.65
C ALA A 253 -27.64 -10.43 4.88
N LEU A 254 -28.75 -10.83 5.50
CA LEU A 254 -28.75 -11.79 6.61
C LEU A 254 -28.12 -13.12 6.21
N ALA A 255 -28.50 -13.66 5.05
CA ALA A 255 -27.93 -14.91 4.54
C ALA A 255 -26.43 -14.79 4.30
N MET A 256 -25.95 -13.66 3.77
CA MET A 256 -24.51 -13.44 3.59
C MET A 256 -23.75 -13.29 4.90
N LEU A 257 -24.30 -12.56 5.87
CA LEU A 257 -23.72 -12.42 7.21
C LEU A 257 -23.68 -13.76 7.95
N GLU A 258 -24.68 -14.62 7.75
CA GLU A 258 -24.71 -16.00 8.23
C GLU A 258 -23.61 -16.85 7.57
N ARG A 259 -23.50 -16.81 6.24
CA ARG A 259 -22.45 -17.52 5.48
C ARG A 259 -21.05 -17.13 5.94
N TYR A 260 -20.83 -15.87 6.30
CA TYR A 260 -19.56 -15.40 6.84
C TYR A 260 -19.33 -15.73 8.32
N HIS A 261 -20.28 -16.39 8.98
CA HIS A 261 -20.29 -16.69 10.41
C HIS A 261 -20.21 -15.45 11.31
N ILE A 262 -20.74 -14.33 10.84
CA ILE A 262 -20.88 -13.12 11.64
C ILE A 262 -22.14 -13.20 12.49
N LEU A 263 -23.24 -13.61 11.86
CA LEU A 263 -24.51 -13.89 12.51
C LEU A 263 -24.81 -15.39 12.45
N LYS A 264 -25.65 -15.86 13.36
CA LYS A 264 -26.22 -17.20 13.35
C LYS A 264 -27.72 -17.15 13.61
N PRO A 265 -28.51 -18.06 13.04
CA PRO A 265 -29.93 -18.14 13.35
C PRO A 265 -30.15 -18.52 14.81
N ASP A 266 -31.10 -17.86 15.46
CA ASP A 266 -31.57 -18.16 16.81
C ASP A 266 -33.06 -17.86 16.90
N LYS A 267 -33.87 -18.93 16.90
CA LYS A 267 -35.34 -18.83 16.96
C LYS A 267 -35.83 -18.29 18.31
N SER A 268 -35.04 -18.40 19.37
CA SER A 268 -35.40 -17.92 20.70
C SER A 268 -35.21 -16.40 20.84
N ALA A 269 -34.41 -15.79 19.96
CA ALA A 269 -34.06 -14.38 20.04
C ALA A 269 -35.20 -13.42 19.65
N GLY A 270 -36.24 -13.93 18.99
CA GLY A 270 -37.34 -13.12 18.45
C GLY A 270 -36.91 -12.16 17.34
N GLY A 271 -37.79 -11.26 16.93
CA GLY A 271 -37.51 -10.24 15.90
C GLY A 271 -37.07 -10.86 14.57
N VAL A 272 -35.87 -10.51 14.10
CA VAL A 272 -35.26 -11.03 12.87
C VAL A 272 -34.80 -12.49 12.98
N GLY A 273 -34.67 -13.06 14.18
CA GLY A 273 -34.26 -14.45 14.40
C GLY A 273 -32.78 -14.72 14.15
N TYR A 274 -31.93 -13.70 14.26
CA TYR A 274 -30.48 -13.79 14.10
C TYR A 274 -29.77 -13.09 15.26
N VAL A 275 -28.67 -13.67 15.73
CA VAL A 275 -27.79 -13.10 16.77
C VAL A 275 -26.34 -13.13 16.31
N ALA A 276 -25.49 -12.33 16.94
CA ALA A 276 -24.04 -12.41 16.76
C ALA A 276 -23.54 -13.83 17.07
N THR A 277 -22.71 -14.39 16.17
CA THR A 277 -22.15 -15.74 16.35
C THR A 277 -21.18 -15.80 17.51
N GLU A 278 -20.39 -14.73 17.71
CA GLU A 278 -19.34 -14.63 18.72
C GLU A 278 -19.38 -13.28 19.42
N SER A 279 -18.94 -13.23 20.69
CA SER A 279 -18.92 -12.01 21.51
C SER A 279 -18.08 -10.87 20.90
N ARG A 280 -17.05 -11.19 20.10
CA ARG A 280 -16.25 -10.17 19.40
C ARG A 280 -17.09 -9.30 18.47
N TYR A 281 -18.16 -9.84 17.90
CA TYR A 281 -19.06 -9.09 17.03
C TYR A 281 -20.02 -8.20 17.83
N LEU A 282 -20.18 -8.40 19.14
CA LEU A 282 -20.95 -7.47 19.99
C LEU A 282 -20.20 -6.16 20.23
N ASN A 283 -18.87 -6.24 20.32
CA ASN A 283 -17.98 -5.11 20.47
C ASN A 283 -17.31 -4.78 19.13
N TRP A 284 -18.12 -4.70 18.07
CA TRP A 284 -17.67 -4.56 16.68
C TRP A 284 -16.94 -3.25 16.32
N GLN A 285 -16.59 -2.44 17.32
CA GLN A 285 -15.70 -1.29 17.20
C GLN A 285 -14.30 -1.69 17.65
N PRO A 286 -13.23 -1.28 16.94
CA PRO A 286 -13.18 -0.33 15.81
C PRO A 286 -13.36 -0.91 14.37
N TRP A 287 -13.66 -2.20 14.18
CA TRP A 287 -13.34 -2.92 12.93
C TRP A 287 -14.40 -2.93 11.81
N LEU A 288 -15.58 -2.37 12.04
CA LEU A 288 -16.60 -2.16 11.00
C LEU A 288 -16.72 -0.67 10.72
N ASP A 289 -15.61 -0.05 10.32
CA ASP A 289 -15.61 1.39 10.12
C ASP A 289 -16.49 1.74 8.91
N PHE A 290 -17.43 2.65 9.16
CA PHE A 290 -18.13 3.40 8.11
C PHE A 290 -17.37 4.67 7.74
N GLN A 291 -16.15 4.82 8.26
CA GLN A 291 -15.27 5.96 7.98
C GLN A 291 -14.73 5.96 6.55
N PHE A 292 -15.05 4.95 5.74
CA PHE A 292 -14.56 4.89 4.37
C PHE A 292 -15.49 5.63 3.41
N HIS A 293 -14.94 6.63 2.74
CA HIS A 293 -15.60 7.36 1.66
C HIS A 293 -15.16 6.82 0.30
N THR A 294 -16.05 6.87 -0.69
CA THR A 294 -15.71 6.53 -2.07
C THR A 294 -15.09 7.74 -2.76
N VAL A 295 -13.88 7.58 -3.28
CA VAL A 295 -13.16 8.58 -4.08
C VAL A 295 -13.20 8.14 -5.53
N ALA A 296 -13.47 9.09 -6.43
CA ALA A 296 -13.35 8.92 -7.87
C ALA A 296 -12.31 9.91 -8.40
N LEU A 297 -11.28 9.39 -9.08
CA LEU A 297 -10.24 10.19 -9.70
C LEU A 297 -10.63 10.55 -11.14
N SER A 298 -9.97 11.57 -11.69
CA SER A 298 -10.20 12.04 -13.07
C SER A 298 -9.86 10.99 -14.14
N ASP A 299 -8.99 10.04 -13.82
CA ASP A 299 -8.64 8.91 -14.69
C ASP A 299 -9.70 7.78 -14.68
N GLY A 300 -10.76 7.94 -13.88
CA GLY A 300 -11.85 6.97 -13.74
C GLY A 300 -11.61 5.89 -12.69
N ARG A 301 -10.47 5.89 -11.98
CA ARG A 301 -10.23 4.98 -10.85
C ARG A 301 -11.14 5.35 -9.68
N ILE A 302 -11.83 4.36 -9.12
CA ILE A 302 -12.75 4.52 -7.99
C ILE A 302 -12.33 3.57 -6.87
N PHE A 303 -12.15 4.10 -5.66
CA PHE A 303 -11.71 3.32 -4.51
C PHE A 303 -12.34 3.84 -3.21
N ASN A 304 -12.19 3.08 -2.12
CA ASN A 304 -12.55 3.52 -0.78
C ASN A 304 -11.30 4.04 -0.05
N THR A 305 -11.41 5.09 0.76
CA THR A 305 -10.33 5.55 1.66
C THR A 305 -10.91 5.99 3.01
N ASN A 306 -10.14 5.92 4.08
CA ASN A 306 -10.52 6.43 5.42
C ASN A 306 -10.19 7.92 5.51
#